data_AF-A0A2V8SPL2-F1
#
_entry.id   AF-A0A2V8SPL2-F1
#
_cell.length_a   1.000
_cell.length_b   1.000
_cell.length_c   1.000
_cell.angle_alpha   90.00
_cell.angle_beta   90.00
_cell.angle_gamma   90.00
#
_symmetry.space_group_name_H-M   'P 1'
#
loop_
_entity.id
_entity.type
_entity.pdbx_description
1 polymer ?
#
loop_
_entity_poly.entity_id
_entity_poly.type
_entity_poly.pdbx_seq_one_letter_code
_entity_poly.pdbx_strand_id
1 'polypeptide(L)'
;MVTKYNALGVEIKKLQDQAAAGTVPIDQKTAQAKVEEYQVLETNIKRKQEDAKARAARREPQVMGPIRAEIGKALQDFANQKGIALILDAAKLDNAGLILAFDAAKVDVTKDFITFFNARPATTATTTTPR
;
A
#
# COMPACT_ATOMS: atom_id res chain seq x y z
N MET A 1 -0.07 -17.25 -12.48
CA MET A 1 -0.72 -17.93 -11.33
C MET A 1 -2.21 -17.64 -11.31
N VAL A 2 -2.64 -16.38 -11.19
CA VAL A 2 -4.07 -16.01 -11.19
C VAL A 2 -4.82 -16.46 -12.45
N THR A 3 -4.23 -16.28 -13.64
CA THR A 3 -4.83 -16.77 -14.90
C THR A 3 -5.02 -18.29 -14.91
N LYS A 4 -4.06 -19.06 -14.38
CA LYS A 4 -4.14 -20.52 -14.28
C LYS A 4 -5.17 -20.96 -13.24
N TYR A 5 -5.25 -20.24 -12.11
CA TYR A 5 -6.24 -20.46 -11.05
C TYR A 5 -7.66 -20.26 -11.57
N ASN A 6 -7.92 -19.16 -12.27
CA ASN A 6 -9.22 -18.88 -12.87
C ASN A 6 -9.60 -19.93 -13.94
N ALA A 7 -8.63 -20.33 -14.78
CA ALA A 7 -8.86 -21.36 -15.80
C ALA A 7 -9.20 -22.73 -15.19
N LEU A 8 -8.46 -23.17 -14.16
CA LEU A 8 -8.73 -24.41 -13.42
C LEU A 8 -10.10 -24.35 -12.72
N GLY A 9 -10.48 -23.21 -12.14
CA GLY A 9 -11.79 -23.03 -11.51
C GLY A 9 -12.96 -23.18 -12.51
N VAL A 10 -12.82 -22.61 -13.71
CA VAL A 10 -13.80 -22.77 -14.80
C VAL A 10 -13.87 -24.22 -15.27
N GLU A 11 -12.73 -24.89 -15.39
CA GLU A 11 -12.64 -26.29 -15.82
C GLU A 11 -13.26 -27.25 -14.78
N ILE A 12 -12.99 -27.04 -13.49
CA ILE A 12 -13.59 -27.82 -12.38
C ILE A 12 -15.11 -27.64 -12.37
N LYS A 13 -15.60 -26.41 -12.53
CA LYS A 13 -17.05 -26.13 -12.59
C LYS A 13 -17.70 -26.85 -13.79
N LYS A 14 -17.07 -26.79 -14.97
CA LYS A 14 -17.54 -27.50 -16.16
C LYS A 14 -17.58 -29.02 -15.95
N LEU A 15 -16.58 -29.60 -15.30
CA LEU A 15 -16.56 -31.03 -14.97
C LEU A 15 -17.67 -31.40 -13.97
N GLN A 16 -17.96 -30.55 -12.98
CA GLN A 16 -19.08 -30.73 -12.04
C GLN A 16 -20.44 -30.68 -12.75
N ASP A 17 -20.64 -29.71 -13.63
CA ASP A 17 -21.88 -29.56 -14.41
C ASP A 17 -22.10 -30.77 -15.34
N GLN A 18 -21.03 -31.28 -15.96
CA GLN A 18 -21.06 -32.48 -16.79
C GLN A 18 -21.31 -33.77 -15.98
N ALA A 19 -20.83 -33.83 -14.74
CA ALA A 19 -21.11 -34.93 -13.81
C ALA A 19 -22.60 -34.98 -13.45
N ALA A 20 -23.17 -33.83 -13.09
CA ALA A 20 -24.56 -33.69 -12.68
C ALA A 20 -25.54 -33.98 -13.83
N ALA A 21 -25.14 -33.65 -15.07
CA ALA A 21 -25.93 -33.91 -16.27
C ALA A 21 -25.85 -35.37 -16.79
N GLY A 22 -25.08 -36.25 -16.14
CA GLY A 22 -24.98 -37.68 -16.47
C GLY A 22 -24.46 -38.00 -17.89
N THR A 23 -23.87 -37.02 -18.57
CA THR A 23 -23.63 -37.05 -20.03
C THR A 23 -22.23 -37.53 -20.41
N VAL A 24 -21.29 -37.65 -19.47
CA VAL A 24 -19.90 -38.02 -19.77
C VAL A 24 -19.29 -38.89 -18.66
N PRO A 25 -18.58 -40.00 -18.99
CA PRO A 25 -17.75 -40.72 -18.02
C PRO A 25 -16.63 -39.79 -17.51
N ILE A 26 -16.58 -39.56 -16.20
CA ILE A 26 -15.53 -38.74 -15.57
C ILE A 26 -14.42 -39.66 -15.08
N ASP A 27 -13.20 -39.42 -15.57
CA ASP A 27 -12.01 -39.97 -14.93
C ASP A 27 -11.79 -39.28 -13.58
N GLN A 28 -12.23 -39.96 -12.53
CA GLN A 28 -12.23 -39.48 -11.15
C GLN A 28 -10.82 -39.10 -10.67
N LYS A 29 -9.78 -39.78 -11.17
CA LYS A 29 -8.38 -39.51 -10.81
C LYS A 29 -7.89 -38.19 -11.39
N THR A 30 -8.23 -37.92 -12.66
CA THR A 30 -7.87 -36.66 -13.33
C THR A 30 -8.63 -35.47 -12.75
N ALA A 31 -9.89 -35.67 -12.35
CA ALA A 31 -10.68 -34.64 -11.68
C ALA A 31 -10.13 -34.30 -10.28
N GLN A 32 -9.76 -35.30 -9.48
CA GLN A 32 -9.13 -35.10 -8.17
C GLN A 32 -7.80 -34.34 -8.28
N ALA A 33 -6.95 -34.70 -9.23
CA ALA A 33 -5.68 -34.01 -9.46
C ALA A 33 -5.86 -32.50 -9.78
N LYS A 34 -6.90 -32.14 -10.55
CA LYS A 34 -7.21 -30.73 -10.85
C LYS A 34 -7.71 -29.96 -9.62
N VAL A 35 -8.51 -30.60 -8.76
CA VAL A 35 -8.99 -30.01 -7.51
C VAL A 35 -7.82 -29.77 -6.55
N GLU A 36 -6.92 -30.74 -6.42
CA GLU A 36 -5.69 -30.60 -5.62
C GLU A 36 -4.81 -29.46 -6.16
N GLU A 37 -4.59 -29.42 -7.47
CA GLU A 37 -3.81 -28.33 -8.10
C GLU A 37 -4.44 -26.96 -7.84
N TYR A 38 -5.77 -26.86 -7.92
CA TYR A 38 -6.50 -25.63 -7.63
C TYR A 38 -6.32 -25.18 -6.18
N GLN A 39 -6.43 -26.09 -5.21
CA GLN A 39 -6.23 -25.79 -3.78
C GLN A 39 -4.79 -25.37 -3.46
N VAL A 40 -3.80 -26.04 -4.06
CA VAL A 40 -2.39 -25.68 -3.92
C VAL A 40 -2.14 -24.28 -4.49
N LEU A 41 -2.74 -23.97 -5.64
CA LEU A 41 -2.58 -22.68 -6.28
C LEU A 41 -3.28 -21.56 -5.50
N GLU A 42 -4.46 -21.82 -4.93
CA GLU A 42 -5.17 -20.90 -4.04
C GLU A 42 -4.30 -20.52 -2.84
N THR A 43 -3.76 -21.53 -2.15
CA THR A 43 -2.91 -21.34 -0.97
C THR A 43 -1.66 -20.54 -1.32
N ASN A 44 -1.02 -20.85 -2.45
CA ASN A 44 0.14 -20.10 -2.92
C ASN A 44 -0.18 -18.65 -3.29
N ILE A 45 -1.33 -18.38 -3.89
CA ILE A 45 -1.78 -17.01 -4.18
C ILE A 45 -2.00 -16.25 -2.88
N LYS A 46 -2.75 -16.82 -1.92
CA LYS A 46 -3.00 -16.21 -0.61
C LYS A 46 -1.69 -15.89 0.12
N ARG A 47 -0.77 -16.86 0.20
CA ARG A 47 0.55 -16.64 0.81
C ARG A 47 1.33 -15.52 0.12
N LYS A 48 1.37 -15.48 -1.21
CA LYS A 48 2.05 -14.41 -1.94
C LYS A 48 1.41 -13.04 -1.73
N GLN A 49 0.09 -12.98 -1.60
CA GLN A 49 -0.62 -11.74 -1.29
C GLN A 49 -0.24 -11.23 0.11
N GLU A 50 -0.26 -12.11 1.12
CA GLU A 50 0.15 -11.73 2.48
C GLU A 50 1.63 -11.37 2.56
N ASP A 51 2.52 -12.10 1.87
CA ASP A 51 3.95 -11.78 1.76
C ASP A 51 4.16 -10.40 1.11
N ALA A 52 3.36 -10.06 0.09
CA ALA A 52 3.42 -8.76 -0.58
C ALA A 52 2.94 -7.62 0.34
N LYS A 53 1.82 -7.80 1.03
CA LYS A 53 1.31 -6.84 2.02
C LYS A 53 2.33 -6.61 3.13
N ALA A 54 2.89 -7.68 3.70
CA ALA A 54 3.90 -7.59 4.74
C ALA A 54 5.17 -6.86 4.25
N ARG A 55 5.62 -7.15 3.02
CA ARG A 55 6.77 -6.45 2.42
C ARG A 55 6.49 -4.97 2.21
N ALA A 56 5.31 -4.61 1.72
CA ALA A 56 4.90 -3.22 1.54
C ALA A 56 4.87 -2.48 2.89
N ALA A 57 4.21 -3.05 3.89
CA ALA A 57 4.11 -2.49 5.23
C ALA A 57 5.49 -2.29 5.91
N ARG A 58 6.46 -3.18 5.66
CA ARG A 58 7.84 -3.04 6.14
C ARG A 58 8.62 -1.95 5.40
N ARG A 59 8.40 -1.83 4.09
CA ARG A 59 9.15 -0.90 3.23
C ARG A 59 8.65 0.53 3.35
N GLU A 60 7.37 0.73 3.64
CA GLU A 60 6.78 2.05 3.80
C GLU A 60 7.52 2.93 4.82
N PRO A 61 7.74 2.53 6.09
CA PRO A 61 8.50 3.34 7.04
C PRO A 61 9.98 3.48 6.66
N GLN A 62 10.58 2.51 5.97
CA GLN A 62 11.98 2.59 5.52
C GLN A 62 12.19 3.65 4.43
N VAL A 63 11.21 3.82 3.55
CA VAL A 63 11.26 4.80 2.45
C VAL A 63 10.73 6.16 2.92
N MET A 64 9.61 6.17 3.63
CA MET A 64 8.95 7.41 4.07
C MET A 64 9.56 8.01 5.33
N GLY A 65 10.22 7.20 6.17
CA GLY A 65 10.87 7.66 7.41
C GLY A 65 11.91 8.76 7.17
N PRO A 66 12.90 8.55 6.29
CA PRO A 66 13.88 9.58 5.95
C PRO A 66 13.23 10.87 5.43
N ILE A 67 12.22 10.74 4.56
CA ILE A 67 11.48 11.88 4.00
C ILE A 67 10.77 12.66 5.11
N ARG A 68 10.09 11.97 6.04
CA ARG A 68 9.43 12.60 7.19
C ARG A 68 10.43 13.33 8.09
N ALA A 69 11.61 12.75 8.32
CA ALA A 69 12.66 13.39 9.12
C ALA A 69 13.20 14.65 8.43
N GLU A 70 13.41 14.61 7.12
CA GLU A 70 13.84 15.76 6.32
C GLU A 70 12.80 16.88 6.32
N ILE A 71 11.52 16.53 6.15
CA ILE A 71 10.40 17.49 6.26
C ILE A 71 10.39 18.15 7.64
N GLY A 72 10.54 17.37 8.72
CA GLY A 72 10.57 17.92 10.09
C GLY A 72 11.71 18.92 10.29
N LYS A 73 12.92 18.58 9.83
CA LYS A 73 14.06 19.50 9.87
C LYS A 73 13.81 20.76 9.03
N ALA A 74 13.28 20.58 7.82
CA ALA A 74 12.97 21.70 6.93
C ALA A 74 11.89 22.63 7.49
N LEU A 75 10.88 22.10 8.18
CA LEU A 75 9.86 22.90 8.84
C LEU A 75 10.47 23.79 9.92
N GLN A 76 11.43 23.29 10.70
CA GLN A 76 12.16 24.09 11.67
C GLN A 76 12.98 25.19 10.98
N ASP A 77 13.71 24.85 9.91
CA ASP A 77 14.50 25.81 9.13
C ASP A 77 13.60 26.93 8.57
N PHE A 78 12.45 26.54 7.99
CA PHE A 78 11.45 27.46 7.45
C PHE A 78 10.85 28.36 8.52
N ALA A 79 10.49 27.79 9.68
CA ALA A 79 9.93 28.53 10.80
C ALA A 79 10.92 29.59 11.29
N ASN A 80 12.18 29.21 11.48
CA ASN A 80 13.25 30.13 11.89
C ASN A 80 13.45 31.26 10.87
N GLN A 81 13.49 30.95 9.57
CA GLN A 81 13.68 31.95 8.51
C GLN A 81 12.52 32.94 8.40
N LYS A 82 11.30 32.49 8.69
CA LYS A 82 10.09 33.31 8.61
C LYS A 82 9.71 33.97 9.95
N GLY A 83 10.47 33.73 11.01
CA GLY A 83 10.13 34.23 12.36
C GLY A 83 8.87 33.61 12.95
N ILE A 84 8.52 32.39 12.53
CA ILE A 84 7.36 31.65 13.02
C ILE A 84 7.76 30.88 14.27
N ALA A 85 7.08 31.12 15.38
CA ALA A 85 7.37 30.44 16.64
C ALA A 85 6.87 28.99 16.69
N LEU A 86 5.79 28.67 15.96
CA LEU A 86 5.12 27.38 16.01
C LEU A 86 4.42 27.07 14.68
N ILE A 87 4.61 25.85 14.17
CA ILE A 87 3.84 25.30 13.04
C ILE A 87 3.11 24.06 13.54
N LEU A 88 1.81 23.98 13.26
CA LEU A 88 0.94 22.89 13.68
C LEU A 88 0.32 22.20 12.46
N ASP A 89 0.08 20.90 12.58
CA ASP A 89 -0.63 20.12 11.57
C ASP A 89 -2.14 20.31 11.76
N ALA A 90 -2.72 21.20 10.95
CA ALA A 90 -4.14 21.54 11.02
C ALA A 90 -5.04 20.32 10.82
N ALA A 91 -4.70 19.41 9.89
CA ALA A 91 -5.51 18.23 9.62
C ALA A 91 -5.52 17.26 10.81
N LYS A 92 -4.38 17.05 11.48
CA LYS A 92 -4.34 16.21 12.69
C LYS A 92 -5.13 16.80 13.84
N LEU A 93 -5.04 18.11 14.03
CA LEU A 93 -5.74 18.79 15.10
C LEU A 93 -7.26 18.85 14.86
N ASP A 94 -7.68 19.03 13.59
CA ASP A 94 -9.08 18.96 13.17
C ASP A 94 -9.66 17.55 13.35
N ASN A 95 -8.93 16.51 12.89
CA ASN A 95 -9.33 15.11 13.10
C ASN A 95 -9.41 14.72 14.59
N ALA A 96 -8.63 15.38 15.45
CA ALA A 96 -8.67 15.19 16.90
C ALA A 96 -9.76 16.02 17.59
N GLY A 97 -10.50 16.86 16.87
CA GLY A 97 -11.50 17.78 17.43
C GLY A 97 -10.91 18.86 18.32
N LEU A 98 -9.60 19.15 18.18
CA LEU A 98 -8.89 20.14 19.00
C LEU A 98 -8.95 21.55 18.42
N ILE A 99 -9.40 21.67 17.17
CA ILE A 99 -9.62 22.95 16.50
C ILE A 99 -11.12 23.12 16.30
N LEU A 100 -11.63 24.30 16.70
CA LEU A 100 -13.02 24.68 16.50
C LEU A 100 -13.21 25.48 15.20
N ALA A 101 -12.24 26.33 14.87
CA ALA A 101 -12.17 27.10 13.63
C ALA A 101 -10.77 27.70 13.44
N PHE A 102 -10.35 27.87 12.19
CA PHE A 102 -9.20 28.68 11.80
C PHE A 102 -9.39 29.20 10.38
N ASP A 103 -8.78 30.35 10.07
CA ASP A 103 -8.82 30.94 8.74
C ASP A 103 -7.60 30.46 7.93
N ALA A 104 -7.79 29.40 7.13
CA ALA A 104 -6.73 28.83 6.32
C ALA A 104 -6.05 29.86 5.40
N ALA A 105 -6.77 30.86 4.90
CA ALA A 105 -6.18 31.87 4.02
C ALA A 105 -5.14 32.76 4.72
N LYS A 106 -5.16 32.82 6.06
CA LYS A 106 -4.24 33.65 6.86
C LYS A 106 -3.15 32.87 7.56
N VAL A 107 -3.39 31.61 7.91
CA VAL A 107 -2.47 30.83 8.76
C VAL A 107 -1.86 29.61 8.07
N ASP A 108 -2.37 29.21 6.90
CA ASP A 108 -1.82 28.08 6.16
C ASP A 108 -0.50 28.46 5.46
N VAL A 109 0.59 27.89 5.96
CA VAL A 109 1.94 28.08 5.41
C VAL A 109 2.35 26.96 4.44
N THR A 110 1.47 26.00 4.15
CA THR A 110 1.79 24.77 3.40
C THR A 110 2.36 25.09 2.02
N LYS A 111 1.75 26.02 1.28
CA LYS A 111 2.19 26.36 -0.08
C LYS A 111 3.59 27.01 -0.09
N ASP A 112 3.82 27.93 0.84
CA ASP A 112 5.10 28.62 1.00
C ASP A 112 6.19 27.63 1.43
N PHE A 113 5.86 26.75 2.37
CA PHE A 113 6.75 25.69 2.82
C PHE A 113 7.11 24.72 1.70
N ILE A 114 6.14 24.26 0.88
CA ILE A 114 6.42 23.38 -0.27
C ILE A 114 7.37 24.05 -1.26
N THR A 115 7.17 25.34 -1.53
CA THR A 115 8.06 26.11 -2.40
C THR A 115 9.48 26.18 -1.83
N PHE A 116 9.60 26.48 -0.53
CA PHE A 116 10.87 26.48 0.18
C PHE A 116 11.55 25.11 0.17
N PHE A 117 10.80 24.04 0.46
CA PHE A 117 11.30 22.67 0.56
C PHE A 117 11.82 22.18 -0.79
N ASN A 118 11.06 22.39 -1.86
CA ASN A 118 11.40 21.95 -3.22
C ASN A 118 12.52 22.77 -3.87
N ALA A 119 12.82 23.97 -3.35
CA ALA A 119 13.96 24.77 -3.80
C ALA A 119 15.30 24.19 -3.31
N ARG A 120 15.28 23.30 -2.31
CA ARG A 120 16.49 22.63 -1.81
C ARG A 120 16.92 21.56 -2.83
N PRO A 121 18.23 21.36 -3.05
CA PRO A 121 18.69 20.23 -3.85
C PRO A 121 18.18 18.94 -3.20
N ALA A 122 17.63 18.04 -4.01
CA ALA A 122 17.13 16.75 -3.52
C ALA A 122 18.26 16.07 -2.73
N THR A 123 18.14 16.00 -1.41
CA THR A 123 19.06 15.16 -0.67
C THR A 123 18.72 13.74 -1.10
N THR A 124 19.70 13.06 -1.69
CA THR A 124 19.59 11.63 -1.99
C THR A 124 19.38 10.92 -0.68
N ALA A 125 18.11 10.68 -0.32
CA ALA A 125 17.75 9.76 0.73
C ALA A 125 18.48 8.47 0.41
N THR A 126 19.56 8.20 1.14
CA THR A 126 20.35 6.98 0.98
C THR A 126 19.42 5.85 1.35
N THR A 127 18.80 5.27 0.31
CA THR A 127 18.07 4.03 0.40
C THR A 127 19.12 2.97 0.70
N THR A 128 19.37 2.75 1.99
CA THR A 128 20.12 1.57 2.42
C THR A 128 19.36 0.38 1.87
N THR A 129 19.91 -0.25 0.84
CA THR A 129 19.34 -1.45 0.25
C THR A 129 19.28 -2.49 1.35
N PRO A 130 18.09 -2.96 1.76
CA PRO A 130 18.00 -4.02 2.76
C PRO A 130 18.63 -5.28 2.14
N ARG A 131 19.64 -5.84 2.80
CA ARG A 131 20.17 -7.18 2.49
C ARG A 131 19.15 -8.25 2.85
#